data_AF-C5IDU2-F1
#
_entry.id   AF-C5IDU2-F1
#
_cell.length_a   1.000
_cell.length_b   1.000
_cell.length_c   1.000
_cell.angle_alpha   90.00
_cell.angle_beta   90.00
_cell.angle_gamma   90.00
#
_symmetry.space_group_name_H-M   'P 1'
#
loop_
_entity.id
_entity.type
_entity.pdbx_description
1 polymer ?
#
loop_
_entity_poly.entity_id
_entity_poly.type
_entity_poly.pdbx_seq_one_letter_code
_entity_poly.pdbx_strand_id
1 'polypeptide(L)' 'REVIQWTLDPAERDAVLANEEARKWHPGGRALVEIACTRTPSQLFAAKQAYHERFKRSLEEDVAAHITGDYRK' A
#
# COMPACT_ATOMS: atom_id res chain seq x y z
N ARG A 1 6.84 -16.58 2.60
CA ARG A 1 6.64 -15.30 1.86
C ARG A 1 8.00 -14.78 1.40
N GLU A 2 8.76 -15.54 0.60
CA GLU A 2 10.15 -15.16 0.25
C GLU A 2 10.32 -15.02 -1.26
N VAL A 3 9.67 -15.88 -2.04
CA VAL A 3 9.77 -15.90 -3.51
C VAL A 3 9.23 -14.61 -4.15
N ILE A 4 8.16 -14.03 -3.61
CA ILE A 4 7.50 -12.80 -4.12
C ILE A 4 8.45 -11.58 -4.04
N GLN A 5 9.36 -11.56 -3.06
CA GLN A 5 10.28 -10.44 -2.85
C GLN A 5 11.37 -10.35 -3.93
N TRP A 6 11.69 -11.47 -4.59
CA TRP A 6 12.77 -11.59 -5.57
C TRP A 6 12.29 -11.66 -7.03
N THR A 7 10.98 -11.80 -7.25
CA THR A 7 10.39 -11.90 -8.61
C THR A 7 9.59 -10.67 -9.03
N LEU A 8 9.08 -9.88 -8.09
CA LEU A 8 8.31 -8.67 -8.40
C LEU A 8 9.22 -7.44 -8.45
N ASP A 9 8.89 -6.52 -9.36
CA ASP A 9 9.48 -5.19 -9.35
C ASP A 9 9.24 -4.52 -7.98
N PRO A 10 10.20 -3.74 -7.44
CA PRO A 10 10.03 -3.05 -6.16
C PRO A 10 8.71 -2.28 -6.04
N ALA A 11 8.21 -1.69 -7.13
CA ALA A 11 6.90 -1.01 -7.14
C ALA A 11 5.72 -1.97 -6.94
N GLU A 12 5.75 -3.15 -7.57
CA GLU A 12 4.70 -4.15 -7.43
C GLU A 12 4.70 -4.79 -6.04
N ARG A 13 5.88 -5.01 -5.46
CA ARG A 13 6.00 -5.53 -4.09
C ARG A 13 5.39 -4.56 -3.08
N ASP A 14 5.75 -3.28 -3.19
CA ASP A 14 5.21 -2.23 -2.32
C ASP A 14 3.68 -2.11 -2.52
N ALA A 15 3.17 -2.24 -3.75
CA ALA A 15 1.74 -2.27 -4.04
C ALA A 15 1.00 -3.46 -3.39
N VAL A 16 1.58 -4.66 -3.45
CA VAL A 16 0.99 -5.85 -2.82
C VAL A 16 0.96 -5.71 -1.29
N LEU A 17 2.06 -5.25 -0.69
CA LEU A 17 2.11 -4.99 0.75
C LEU A 17 1.08 -3.94 1.18
N ALA A 18 0.98 -2.84 0.43
CA ALA A 18 0.01 -1.79 0.70
C ALA A 18 -1.43 -2.32 0.66
N ASN A 19 -1.76 -3.19 -0.30
CA ASN A 19 -3.09 -3.80 -0.40
C ASN A 19 -3.38 -4.79 0.74
N GLU A 20 -2.39 -5.57 1.16
CA GLU A 20 -2.56 -6.49 2.28
C GLU A 20 -2.83 -5.74 3.59
N GLU A 21 -2.09 -4.66 3.84
CA GLU A 21 -2.30 -3.81 5.02
C GLU A 21 -3.62 -3.04 4.93
N ALA A 22 -3.96 -2.48 3.75
CA ALA A 22 -5.22 -1.80 3.53
C ALA A 22 -6.43 -2.72 3.77
N ARG A 23 -6.34 -4.01 3.40
CA ARG A 23 -7.42 -4.99 3.59
C ARG A 23 -7.55 -5.54 5.01
N LYS A 24 -6.47 -5.55 5.79
CA LYS A 24 -6.44 -6.19 7.13
C LYS A 24 -6.43 -5.22 8.30
N TRP A 25 -6.60 -3.92 8.05
CA TRP A 25 -6.50 -2.80 9.00
C TRP A 25 -6.33 -3.21 10.47
N HIS A 26 -5.07 -3.34 10.88
CA HIS A 26 -4.69 -3.42 12.29
C HIS A 26 -4.17 -2.04 12.72
N PRO A 27 -4.43 -1.59 13.96
CA PRO A 27 -3.88 -0.34 14.49
C PRO A 27 -2.35 -0.47 14.53
N GLY A 28 -1.70 0.04 13.49
CA GLY A 28 -0.27 -0.11 13.28
C GLY A 28 0.07 -0.62 11.89
N GLY A 29 -0.55 -0.07 10.83
CA GLY A 29 -0.22 -0.26 9.41
C GLY A 29 1.23 0.12 9.11
N ARG A 30 2.16 -0.64 9.68
CA ARG A 30 3.58 -0.34 9.78
C ARG A 30 4.21 -0.42 8.40
N ALA A 31 3.70 -1.28 7.51
CA ALA A 31 4.19 -1.31 6.14
C ALA A 31 3.76 -0.08 5.33
N LEU A 32 2.54 0.45 5.52
CA LEU A 32 2.14 1.70 4.86
C LEU A 32 2.99 2.88 5.34
N VAL A 33 3.25 2.96 6.65
CA VAL A 33 4.14 3.98 7.24
C VAL A 33 5.57 3.81 6.76
N GLU A 34 6.09 2.57 6.75
CA GLU A 34 7.44 2.28 6.30
C GLU A 34 7.63 2.62 4.82
N ILE A 35 6.69 2.20 3.95
CA ILE A 35 6.71 2.56 2.53
C ILE A 35 6.71 4.09 2.37
N ALA A 36 5.84 4.81 3.09
CA ALA A 36 5.77 6.26 3.03
C ALA A 36 7.04 6.97 3.54
N CYS A 37 7.70 6.43 4.58
CA CYS A 37 8.87 7.06 5.20
C CYS A 37 10.19 6.71 4.52
N THR A 38 10.29 5.58 3.81
CA THR A 38 11.56 5.08 3.26
C THR A 38 11.67 5.17 1.75
N ARG A 39 10.57 5.34 1.02
CA ARG A 39 10.57 5.42 -0.46
C ARG A 39 10.68 6.86 -0.92
N THR A 40 11.33 7.05 -2.06
CA THR A 40 11.35 8.36 -2.72
C THR A 40 9.98 8.68 -3.34
N PRO A 41 9.68 9.96 -3.63
CA PRO A 41 8.43 10.34 -4.28
C PRO A 41 8.19 9.62 -5.61
N SER A 42 9.26 9.36 -6.39
CA SER A 42 9.20 8.61 -7.64
C SER A 42 8.85 7.13 -7.43
N GLN A 43 9.38 6.50 -6.40
CA GLN A 43 9.06 5.12 -6.03
C GLN A 43 7.62 4.99 -5.52
N LEU A 44 7.16 5.95 -4.71
CA LEU A 44 5.77 6.01 -4.26
C LEU A 44 4.80 6.16 -5.44
N PHE A 45 5.15 6.98 -6.43
CA PHE A 45 4.35 7.11 -7.64
C PHE A 45 4.28 5.79 -8.42
N ALA A 46 5.42 5.12 -8.62
CA ALA A 46 5.46 3.82 -9.27
C ALA A 46 4.65 2.76 -8.51
N ALA A 47 4.74 2.74 -7.18
CA ALA A 47 3.96 1.83 -6.34
C ALA A 47 2.45 2.09 -6.44
N LYS A 48 2.02 3.36 -6.47
CA LYS A 48 0.61 3.72 -6.70
C LYS A 48 0.13 3.29 -8.08
N GLN A 49 0.95 3.48 -9.11
CA GLN A 49 0.61 3.06 -10.47
C GLN A 49 0.48 1.53 -10.55
N ALA A 50 1.43 0.78 -9.98
CA ALA A 50 1.38 -0.67 -9.91
C ALA A 50 0.17 -1.17 -9.10
N TYR A 51 -0.17 -0.49 -7.99
CA TYR A 51 -1.36 -0.78 -7.19
C TYR A 51 -2.63 -0.60 -8.02
N HIS A 52 -2.77 0.53 -8.71
CA HIS A 52 -3.93 0.83 -9.52
C HIS A 52 -4.05 -0.14 -10.70
N GLU A 53 -2.94 -0.49 -11.36
CA GLU A 53 -2.94 -1.45 -12.46
C GLU A 53 -3.38 -2.85 -12.00
N ARG A 54 -2.92 -3.28 -10.82
CA ARG A 54 -3.12 -4.64 -10.29
C ARG A 54 -4.46 -4.82 -9.57
N PHE A 55 -4.89 -3.84 -8.80
CA PHE A 55 -6.11 -3.92 -7.96
C PHE A 55 -7.28 -3.12 -8.52
N LYS A 56 -7.07 -2.34 -9.60
CA LYS A 56 -8.09 -1.48 -10.24
C LYS A 56 -8.77 -0.54 -9.24
N ARG A 57 -8.00 -0.09 -8.25
CA ARG A 57 -8.44 0.75 -7.13
C ARG A 57 -7.34 1.75 -6.78
N SER A 58 -7.71 2.88 -6.20
CA SER A 58 -6.75 3.87 -5.72
C SER A 58 -6.32 3.52 -4.30
N LEU A 59 -5.00 3.43 -4.08
CA LEU A 59 -4.45 3.19 -2.74
C LEU A 59 -4.90 4.28 -1.75
N GLU A 60 -4.91 5.54 -2.18
CA GLU A 60 -5.39 6.65 -1.36
C GLU A 60 -6.86 6.51 -0.96
N GLU A 61 -7.72 6.03 -1.87
CA GLU A 61 -9.15 5.85 -1.59
C GLU A 61 -9.39 4.68 -0.65
N ASP A 62 -8.71 3.55 -0.86
CA ASP A 62 -8.79 2.40 0.06
C ASP A 62 -8.32 2.83 1.47
N VAL A 63 -7.21 3.57 1.57
CA VAL A 63 -6.72 4.09 2.85
C VAL A 63 -7.71 5.11 3.46
N ALA A 64 -8.21 6.07 2.69
CA ALA A 64 -9.14 7.10 3.17
C ALA A 64 -10.49 6.55 3.62
N ALA A 65 -11.03 5.56 2.90
CA ALA A 65 -12.28 4.88 3.24
C ALA A 65 -12.20 4.17 4.60
N HIS A 66 -11.01 3.72 4.99
CA HIS A 66 -10.80 3.02 6.25
C HIS A 66 -10.51 3.99 7.41
N ILE A 67 -9.82 5.12 7.15
CA ILE A 67 -9.55 6.16 8.18
C ILE A 67 -10.82 6.95 8.54
N THR A 68 -11.69 7.22 7.55
CA THR A 68 -12.94 7.98 7.79
C THR A 68 -14.00 7.21 8.57
N GLY A 69 -13.87 5.88 8.68
CA GLY A 69 -14.73 5.05 9.54
C GLY A 69 -14.42 5.17 11.03
N ASP A 70 -13.17 5.46 11.41
CA ASP A 70 -12.71 5.52 12.79
C ASP A 70 -12.94 6.90 13.44
N TYR A 71 -13.03 7.97 12.62
CA TYR A 71 -13.24 9.35 13.08
C TYR A 71 -14.71 9.81 13.17
N ARG A 72 -15.68 8.91 12.92
CA ARG A 72 -17.13 9.17 13.12
C ARG A 72 -17.70 8.37 14.29
N LYS A 73 -17.11 8.52 15.48
CA LYS A 73 -17.78 8.25 16.75
C LYS A 73 -17.65 9.44 17.69
#